data_AF-Q23CS4-F1
#
_entry.id   AF-Q23CS4-F1
#
_cell.length_a   1.000
_cell.length_b   1.000
_cell.length_c   1.000
_cell.angle_alpha   90.00
_cell.angle_beta   90.00
_cell.angle_gamma   90.00
#
_symmetry.space_group_name_H-M   'P 1'
#
loop_
_entity.id
_entity.type
_entity.pdbx_description
1 polymer ?
#
loop_
_entity_poly.entity_id
_entity_poly.type
_entity_poly.pdbx_seq_one_letter_code
_entity_poly.pdbx_strand_id
1 'polypeptide(L)'
;MGKRQSKLITHNLISVISEQCLLKTYLKYIVASLMSYKKYLNLQYLANDSSSLVVAAYNKDIKQKVALRVCFSSLNCISEFTPEKSKSQCFSTLEVAENSILICKFPLIKQRQLFKITQKTKFYVEEMIYDKYIECLKSRCFQETQTLLMFKENHHLVLTLEGQFKWNQIGSKEFQELGLEISKCIHLQKLRLDLYNNSISALDIKCFSENLAKCIMLKQITLLLGANTVQSQGTHALAYFLAQLPNLTKLNLELANNNIEDIGLLKLGEQLQKCKNLEYLSLFLGWNKIEQEAFSQFGQRISQCKNLINLTIHMNANSIGDKGMIFFLYAIQKLKKLIFLEINIMLNLQVFSLFQQAQFILQKMDSLIKFQIFQ
;
A
#
# COMPACT_ATOMS: atom_id res chain seq x y z
N MET A 1 -13.81 -38.94 13.14
CA MET A 1 -14.63 -37.87 12.51
C MET A 1 -13.80 -36.73 11.87
N GLY A 2 -12.71 -36.24 12.49
CA GLY A 2 -11.98 -35.05 11.99
C GLY A 2 -11.36 -35.11 10.58
N LYS A 3 -10.83 -36.27 10.12
CA LYS A 3 -10.22 -36.39 8.79
C LYS A 3 -11.21 -36.26 7.62
N ARG A 4 -12.45 -36.76 7.78
CA ARG A 4 -13.51 -36.63 6.75
C ARG A 4 -14.01 -35.18 6.67
N GLN A 5 -14.20 -34.53 7.82
CA GLN A 5 -14.63 -33.13 7.90
C GLN A 5 -13.57 -32.17 7.34
N SER A 6 -12.29 -32.39 7.63
CA SER A 6 -11.19 -31.62 7.05
C SER A 6 -11.13 -31.75 5.52
N LYS A 7 -11.28 -32.96 4.97
CA LYS A 7 -11.33 -33.16 3.51
C LYS A 7 -12.50 -32.41 2.85
N LEU A 8 -13.68 -32.46 3.45
CA LEU A 8 -14.87 -31.77 2.94
C LEU A 8 -14.70 -30.25 2.96
N ILE A 9 -14.19 -29.70 4.08
CA ILE A 9 -13.90 -28.26 4.20
C ILE A 9 -12.83 -27.84 3.19
N THR A 10 -11.75 -28.60 3.04
CA THR A 10 -10.72 -28.30 2.04
C THR A 10 -11.31 -28.33 0.62
N HIS A 11 -12.16 -29.31 0.29
CA HIS A 11 -12.79 -29.38 -1.03
C HIS A 11 -13.68 -28.17 -1.32
N ASN A 12 -14.52 -27.79 -0.35
CA ASN A 12 -15.41 -26.63 -0.48
C ASN A 12 -14.66 -25.30 -0.57
N LEU A 13 -13.51 -25.18 0.11
CA LEU A 13 -12.69 -23.98 0.04
C LEU A 13 -11.88 -23.94 -1.28
N ILE A 14 -11.39 -25.08 -1.79
CA ILE A 14 -10.66 -25.14 -3.08
C ILE A 14 -11.54 -24.65 -4.24
N SER A 15 -12.84 -24.97 -4.24
CA SER A 15 -13.75 -24.59 -5.33
C SER A 15 -14.06 -23.10 -5.40
N VAL A 16 -13.88 -22.36 -4.30
CA VAL A 16 -14.21 -20.93 -4.20
C VAL A 16 -12.98 -20.03 -4.10
N ILE A 17 -11.82 -20.58 -3.76
CA ILE A 17 -10.55 -19.85 -3.75
C ILE A 17 -10.04 -19.67 -5.18
N SER A 18 -9.70 -18.44 -5.53
CA SER A 18 -9.12 -18.11 -6.83
C SER A 18 -7.89 -18.98 -7.14
N GLU A 19 -7.76 -19.44 -8.38
CA GLU A 19 -6.56 -20.15 -8.87
C GLU A 19 -5.26 -19.35 -8.66
N GLN A 20 -5.38 -18.03 -8.51
CA GLN A 20 -4.26 -17.12 -8.28
C GLN A 20 -3.80 -17.05 -6.81
N CYS A 21 -4.53 -17.68 -5.88
CA CYS A 21 -4.12 -17.74 -4.48
C CYS A 21 -3.03 -18.79 -4.30
N LEU A 22 -1.81 -18.36 -3.98
CA LEU A 22 -0.67 -19.26 -3.77
C LEU A 22 -0.91 -20.25 -2.61
N LEU A 23 -1.77 -19.88 -1.65
CA LEU A 23 -2.17 -20.74 -0.53
C LEU A 23 -3.14 -21.86 -0.95
N LYS A 24 -3.73 -21.80 -2.16
CA LYS A 24 -4.65 -22.83 -2.67
C LYS A 24 -3.98 -24.20 -2.74
N THR A 25 -2.72 -24.26 -3.20
CA THR A 25 -1.92 -25.50 -3.27
C THR A 25 -1.61 -26.07 -1.89
N TYR A 26 -1.60 -25.23 -0.85
CA TYR A 26 -1.32 -25.61 0.54
C TYR A 26 -2.57 -25.76 1.42
N LEU A 27 -3.76 -25.61 0.84
CA LEU A 27 -5.01 -25.48 1.59
C LEU A 27 -5.31 -26.69 2.47
N LYS A 28 -4.94 -27.89 2.02
CA LYS A 28 -5.06 -29.11 2.82
C LYS A 28 -4.30 -29.02 4.14
N TYR A 29 -3.11 -28.43 4.13
CA TYR A 29 -2.27 -28.24 5.31
C TYR A 29 -2.78 -27.10 6.20
N ILE A 30 -3.22 -26.00 5.58
CA ILE A 30 -3.81 -24.86 6.29
C ILE A 30 -5.05 -25.30 7.06
N VAL A 31 -5.98 -26.00 6.40
CA VAL A 31 -7.20 -26.51 7.05
C VAL A 31 -6.85 -27.53 8.12
N ALA A 32 -5.89 -28.43 7.89
CA ALA A 32 -5.46 -29.40 8.91
C ALA A 32 -4.86 -28.71 10.15
N SER A 33 -4.04 -27.68 9.94
CA SER A 33 -3.43 -26.89 11.01
C SER A 33 -4.49 -26.13 11.81
N LEU A 34 -5.40 -25.40 11.14
CA LEU A 34 -6.49 -24.68 11.80
C LEU A 34 -7.41 -25.61 12.61
N MET A 35 -7.72 -26.79 12.07
CA MET A 35 -8.54 -27.80 12.76
C MET A 35 -7.80 -28.49 13.91
N SER A 36 -6.46 -28.52 13.89
CA SER A 36 -5.66 -29.09 14.98
C SER A 36 -5.79 -28.30 16.30
N TYR A 37 -6.07 -27.00 16.22
CA TYR A 37 -6.29 -26.15 17.39
C TYR A 37 -7.60 -26.43 18.13
N LYS A 38 -8.52 -27.24 17.57
CA LYS A 38 -9.82 -27.68 18.13
C LYS A 38 -10.81 -26.58 18.61
N LYS A 39 -10.38 -25.32 18.68
CA LYS A 39 -11.17 -24.14 19.07
C LYS A 39 -11.88 -23.45 17.91
N TYR A 40 -11.36 -23.57 16.70
CA TYR A 40 -11.98 -23.01 15.49
C TYR A 40 -12.88 -24.04 14.82
N LEU A 41 -14.16 -23.70 14.68
CA LEU A 41 -15.18 -24.49 13.99
C LEU A 41 -15.71 -23.73 12.77
N ASN A 42 -16.40 -24.46 11.88
CA ASN A 42 -17.18 -23.88 10.78
C ASN A 42 -16.37 -22.92 9.90
N LEU A 43 -15.20 -23.36 9.43
CA LEU A 43 -14.36 -22.59 8.52
C LEU A 43 -15.13 -22.28 7.23
N GLN A 44 -15.26 -21.01 6.90
CA GLN A 44 -15.91 -20.52 5.68
C GLN A 44 -15.00 -19.55 4.95
N TYR A 45 -14.92 -19.66 3.63
CA TYR A 45 -14.18 -18.69 2.81
C TYR A 45 -14.81 -17.31 2.94
N LEU A 46 -13.99 -16.27 3.10
CA LEU A 46 -14.43 -14.88 3.03
C LEU A 46 -13.82 -14.16 1.83
N ALA A 47 -12.50 -14.22 1.71
CA ALA A 47 -11.76 -13.55 0.67
C ALA A 47 -10.37 -14.16 0.54
N ASN A 48 -9.73 -14.00 -0.60
CA ASN A 48 -8.30 -14.21 -0.74
C ASN A 48 -7.71 -13.13 -1.64
N ASP A 49 -6.43 -12.83 -1.44
CA ASP A 49 -5.58 -12.20 -2.46
C ASP A 49 -4.56 -13.24 -2.97
N SER A 50 -3.55 -12.81 -3.72
CA SER A 50 -2.52 -13.71 -4.26
C SER A 50 -1.69 -14.40 -3.16
N SER A 51 -1.56 -13.78 -1.98
CA SER A 51 -0.64 -14.15 -0.91
C SER A 51 -1.31 -14.42 0.45
N SER A 52 -2.60 -14.11 0.58
CA SER A 52 -3.37 -14.29 1.79
C SER A 52 -4.74 -14.90 1.55
N LEU A 53 -5.20 -15.68 2.52
CA LEU A 53 -6.50 -16.33 2.57
C LEU A 53 -7.21 -15.92 3.86
N VAL A 54 -8.39 -15.33 3.75
CA VAL A 54 -9.24 -14.97 4.87
C VAL A 54 -10.37 -16.00 4.98
N VAL A 55 -10.45 -16.65 6.15
CA VAL A 55 -11.54 -17.57 6.49
C VAL A 55 -12.27 -17.11 7.74
N ALA A 56 -13.60 -17.11 7.71
CA ALA A 56 -14.41 -17.01 8.91
C ALA A 56 -14.32 -18.32 9.69
N ALA A 57 -14.28 -18.23 11.01
CA ALA A 57 -14.37 -19.37 11.91
C ALA A 57 -15.22 -19.00 13.14
N TYR A 58 -15.92 -19.96 13.73
CA TYR A 58 -16.46 -19.80 15.08
C TYR A 58 -15.37 -20.19 16.08
N ASN A 59 -14.98 -19.26 16.95
CA ASN A 59 -14.03 -19.53 18.03
C ASN A 59 -14.79 -19.92 19.30
N LYS A 60 -14.60 -21.17 19.76
CA LYS A 60 -15.26 -21.72 20.95
C LYS A 60 -14.90 -20.99 22.23
N ASP A 61 -13.66 -20.52 22.35
CA ASP A 61 -13.14 -19.97 23.60
C ASP A 61 -13.84 -18.65 23.95
N ILE A 62 -14.09 -17.84 22.92
CA ILE A 62 -14.74 -16.52 23.01
C ILE A 62 -16.19 -16.55 22.50
N LYS A 63 -16.72 -17.74 22.17
CA LYS A 63 -18.09 -17.99 21.69
C LYS A 63 -18.58 -17.09 20.56
N GLN A 64 -17.70 -16.62 19.67
CA GLN A 64 -18.03 -15.68 18.60
C GLN A 64 -17.40 -16.06 17.25
N LYS A 65 -17.95 -15.50 16.16
CA LYS A 65 -17.35 -15.59 14.83
C LYS A 65 -16.14 -14.66 14.74
N VAL A 66 -15.05 -15.16 14.17
CA VAL A 66 -13.79 -14.44 13.94
C VAL A 66 -13.37 -14.60 12.49
N ALA A 67 -12.64 -13.60 11.97
CA ALA A 67 -11.97 -13.72 10.68
C ALA A 67 -10.49 -14.05 10.91
N LEU A 68 -10.04 -15.15 10.31
CA LEU A 68 -8.66 -15.61 10.36
C LEU A 68 -8.02 -15.27 9.02
N ARG A 69 -7.03 -14.38 9.03
CA ARG A 69 -6.20 -14.15 7.84
C ARG A 69 -4.98 -15.05 7.93
N VAL A 70 -4.81 -15.89 6.92
CA VAL A 70 -3.65 -16.73 6.70
C VAL A 70 -2.81 -16.05 5.65
N CYS A 71 -1.59 -15.65 5.98
CA CYS A 71 -0.63 -15.12 5.03
C CYS A 71 0.63 -15.98 5.05
N PHE A 72 1.38 -15.97 3.95
CA PHE A 72 2.81 -16.22 4.05
C PHE A 72 3.49 -15.03 4.76
N SER A 73 4.45 -15.28 5.63
CA SER A 73 5.19 -14.20 6.31
C SER A 73 6.07 -13.39 5.35
N SER A 74 6.38 -13.92 4.16
CA SER A 74 6.88 -13.23 2.96
C SER A 74 6.72 -14.13 1.70
N LEU A 75 6.69 -13.53 0.50
CA LEU A 75 6.57 -14.23 -0.80
C LEU A 75 7.69 -15.26 -1.11
N ASN A 76 8.81 -15.22 -0.38
CA ASN A 76 9.95 -16.14 -0.56
C ASN A 76 9.84 -17.46 0.24
N CYS A 77 8.74 -17.69 0.98
CA CYS A 77 8.53 -18.93 1.73
C CYS A 77 8.10 -20.13 0.85
N ILE A 78 7.83 -19.89 -0.44
CA ILE A 78 7.15 -20.86 -1.32
C ILE A 78 8.11 -21.96 -1.81
N SER A 79 9.44 -21.71 -1.81
CA SER A 79 10.42 -22.60 -2.42
C SER A 79 11.05 -23.66 -1.51
N GLU A 80 10.76 -23.69 -0.20
CA GLU A 80 11.44 -24.63 0.74
C GLU A 80 10.50 -25.62 1.47
N PHE A 81 9.24 -25.75 1.09
CA PHE A 81 8.33 -26.72 1.70
C PHE A 81 8.43 -28.10 1.04
N THR A 82 9.24 -29.00 1.59
CA THR A 82 9.20 -30.44 1.23
C THR A 82 8.54 -31.27 2.34
N PRO A 83 7.72 -32.28 1.99
CA PRO A 83 6.88 -33.03 2.92
C PRO A 83 7.63 -33.84 4.00
N GLU A 84 8.95 -33.99 3.91
CA GLU A 84 9.73 -34.89 4.76
C GLU A 84 10.30 -34.25 6.06
N LYS A 85 10.29 -32.93 6.22
CA LYS A 85 10.79 -32.26 7.46
C LYS A 85 9.69 -31.96 8.50
N SER A 86 8.63 -32.77 8.52
CA SER A 86 7.39 -32.51 9.27
C SER A 86 7.36 -33.07 10.70
N LYS A 87 8.48 -33.11 11.42
CA LYS A 87 8.46 -33.48 12.84
C LYS A 87 9.25 -32.49 13.71
N SER A 88 8.46 -31.75 14.49
CA SER A 88 8.72 -31.32 15.87
C SER A 88 9.58 -30.10 16.23
N GLN A 89 9.93 -29.17 15.34
CA GLN A 89 10.78 -28.03 15.78
C GLN A 89 10.41 -26.59 15.35
N CYS A 90 9.24 -26.32 14.77
CA CYS A 90 8.93 -24.95 14.29
C CYS A 90 7.77 -24.21 14.98
N PHE A 91 7.27 -24.69 16.12
CA PHE A 91 6.04 -24.11 16.69
C PHE A 91 6.14 -23.88 18.19
N SER A 92 6.22 -22.60 18.59
CA SER A 92 5.76 -22.17 19.92
C SER A 92 5.10 -20.79 19.89
N THR A 93 4.01 -20.74 20.67
CA THR A 93 3.23 -19.61 21.22
C THR A 93 2.45 -18.68 20.27
N LEU A 94 1.13 -18.92 20.24
CA LEU A 94 0.09 -17.98 19.84
C LEU A 94 -0.25 -17.07 21.03
N GLU A 95 -0.15 -15.75 20.86
CA GLU A 95 -0.85 -14.81 21.73
C GLU A 95 -2.14 -14.33 21.06
N VAL A 96 -3.22 -14.41 21.83
CA VAL A 96 -4.57 -13.98 21.43
C VAL A 96 -4.80 -12.62 22.06
N ALA A 97 -4.83 -11.56 21.23
CA ALA A 97 -5.34 -10.26 21.63
C ALA A 97 -6.72 -10.04 20.99
N GLU A 98 -7.69 -9.71 21.82
CA GLU A 98 -9.07 -9.42 21.41
C GLU A 98 -9.06 -8.26 20.39
N ASN A 99 -9.69 -8.51 19.23
CA ASN A 99 -9.86 -7.59 18.08
C ASN A 99 -8.68 -7.37 17.13
N SER A 100 -7.76 -8.32 16.93
CA SER A 100 -6.75 -8.20 15.86
C SER A 100 -6.45 -9.48 15.10
N ILE A 101 -6.23 -9.30 13.80
CA ILE A 101 -5.77 -10.26 12.81
C ILE A 101 -4.62 -11.13 13.36
N LEU A 102 -4.79 -12.45 13.29
CA LEU A 102 -3.75 -13.41 13.68
C LEU A 102 -2.64 -13.41 12.62
N ILE A 103 -1.42 -12.97 12.97
CA ILE A 103 -0.25 -12.95 12.05
C ILE A 103 0.78 -13.94 12.59
N CYS A 104 1.03 -15.04 11.87
CA CYS A 104 2.16 -15.93 12.14
C CYS A 104 3.44 -15.37 11.48
N LYS A 105 4.55 -15.26 12.23
CA LYS A 105 5.87 -14.80 11.75
C LYS A 105 6.95 -15.88 11.96
N PHE A 106 7.89 -15.99 11.04
CA PHE A 106 9.06 -16.90 11.10
C PHE A 106 10.39 -16.14 10.84
N PRO A 107 11.57 -16.63 11.30
CA PRO A 107 12.83 -15.88 11.30
C PRO A 107 13.72 -16.08 10.05
N LEU A 108 14.58 -15.07 9.81
CA LEU A 108 15.53 -14.86 8.71
C LEU A 108 16.64 -15.92 8.56
N ILE A 109 16.96 -16.32 7.32
CA ILE A 109 18.27 -16.86 6.91
C ILE A 109 18.67 -16.29 5.52
N LYS A 110 19.95 -15.96 5.37
CA LYS A 110 20.60 -15.38 4.16
C LYS A 110 20.85 -16.44 3.07
N GLN A 111 20.54 -16.15 1.80
CA GLN A 111 21.43 -16.31 0.62
C GLN A 111 20.73 -15.99 -0.73
N ARG A 112 21.53 -15.51 -1.70
CA ARG A 112 21.19 -15.12 -3.09
C ARG A 112 20.97 -16.37 -3.98
N GLN A 113 19.98 -16.38 -4.88
CA GLN A 113 20.07 -17.06 -6.18
C GLN A 113 18.91 -16.75 -7.16
N LEU A 114 19.26 -16.56 -8.44
CA LEU A 114 18.43 -16.29 -9.63
C LEU A 114 17.81 -17.59 -10.20
N PHE A 115 16.60 -17.51 -10.79
CA PHE A 115 16.07 -18.56 -11.68
C PHE A 115 15.52 -18.02 -13.01
N LYS A 116 15.86 -18.77 -14.07
CA LYS A 116 15.57 -18.59 -15.50
C LYS A 116 14.33 -19.45 -15.87
N ILE A 117 13.40 -18.96 -16.69
CA ILE A 117 12.21 -19.74 -17.11
C ILE A 117 12.18 -19.93 -18.63
N THR A 118 12.03 -21.19 -19.05
CA THR A 118 11.87 -21.70 -20.42
C THR A 118 10.40 -21.83 -20.86
N GLN A 119 10.17 -21.73 -22.18
CA GLN A 119 8.90 -21.70 -22.91
C GLN A 119 7.95 -22.93 -22.78
N LYS A 120 6.63 -22.67 -22.84
CA LYS A 120 5.62 -23.10 -23.86
C LYS A 120 4.24 -23.36 -23.23
N THR A 121 3.22 -22.59 -23.63
CA THR A 121 1.91 -23.08 -24.15
C THR A 121 1.05 -21.91 -24.65
N LYS A 122 0.47 -22.07 -25.85
CA LYS A 122 -0.35 -21.11 -26.60
C LYS A 122 -1.75 -20.91 -26.00
N PHE A 123 -2.23 -19.67 -25.97
CA PHE A 123 -3.66 -19.33 -26.08
C PHE A 123 -3.83 -18.12 -27.01
N TYR A 124 -4.57 -18.33 -28.10
CA TYR A 124 -5.00 -17.31 -29.06
C TYR A 124 -6.25 -16.61 -28.51
N VAL A 125 -6.18 -15.31 -28.19
CA VAL A 125 -7.18 -14.24 -28.45
C VAL A 125 -6.52 -12.91 -28.04
N GLU A 126 -6.30 -12.01 -29.01
CA GLU A 126 -5.78 -10.63 -28.92
C GLU A 126 -4.32 -10.41 -28.45
N GLU A 127 -3.38 -11.04 -29.17
CA GLU A 127 -1.91 -10.90 -29.01
C GLU A 127 -1.32 -9.56 -29.49
N MET A 128 -2.06 -8.69 -30.20
CA MET A 128 -1.42 -7.52 -30.85
C MET A 128 -1.07 -6.33 -29.96
N ILE A 129 -1.66 -6.22 -28.76
CA ILE A 129 -1.40 -5.08 -27.85
C ILE A 129 -0.42 -5.47 -26.74
N TYR A 130 -0.47 -6.73 -26.27
CA TYR A 130 0.26 -7.18 -25.08
C TYR A 130 1.78 -7.32 -25.30
N ASP A 131 2.20 -7.80 -26.47
CA ASP A 131 3.62 -8.06 -26.76
C ASP A 131 4.44 -6.78 -26.91
N LYS A 132 3.86 -5.73 -27.49
CA LYS A 132 4.54 -4.44 -27.70
C LYS A 132 4.85 -3.70 -26.40
N TYR A 133 3.99 -3.84 -25.38
CA TYR A 133 4.18 -3.23 -24.06
C TYR A 133 5.17 -4.00 -23.18
N ILE A 134 5.14 -5.34 -23.23
CA ILE A 134 6.10 -6.19 -22.52
C ILE A 134 7.51 -6.10 -23.13
N GLU A 135 7.67 -6.06 -24.46
CA GLU A 135 8.98 -5.86 -25.10
C GLU A 135 9.62 -4.53 -24.70
N CYS A 136 8.80 -3.49 -24.58
CA CYS A 136 9.22 -2.16 -24.16
C CYS A 136 9.88 -2.16 -22.77
N LEU A 137 9.27 -2.86 -21.81
CA LEU A 137 9.74 -2.95 -20.42
C LEU A 137 10.84 -4.00 -20.21
N LYS A 138 11.07 -4.90 -21.18
CA LYS A 138 12.16 -5.90 -21.19
C LYS A 138 13.50 -5.36 -21.73
N SER A 139 13.60 -4.06 -22.01
CA SER A 139 14.87 -3.43 -22.39
C SER A 139 15.92 -3.62 -21.29
N ARG A 140 17.21 -3.47 -21.63
CA ARG A 140 18.41 -3.89 -20.87
C ARG A 140 18.45 -3.54 -19.35
N CYS A 141 17.58 -2.66 -18.84
CA CYS A 141 17.48 -2.26 -17.44
C CYS A 141 17.17 -3.37 -16.42
N PHE A 142 16.44 -4.42 -16.78
CA PHE A 142 15.89 -5.37 -15.80
C PHE A 142 16.56 -6.75 -15.81
N GLN A 143 17.77 -6.88 -16.39
CA GLN A 143 18.45 -8.17 -16.53
C GLN A 143 18.89 -8.79 -15.19
N GLU A 144 18.92 -8.02 -14.09
CA GLU A 144 19.27 -8.50 -12.76
C GLU A 144 18.09 -8.37 -11.78
N THR A 145 17.27 -9.42 -11.71
CA THR A 145 16.41 -9.78 -10.53
C THR A 145 15.30 -8.81 -10.07
N GLN A 146 14.42 -8.29 -10.93
CA GLN A 146 13.25 -7.53 -10.43
C GLN A 146 11.95 -7.89 -11.18
N THR A 147 10.90 -8.20 -10.42
CA THR A 147 9.62 -8.65 -10.96
C THR A 147 8.72 -7.45 -11.24
N LEU A 148 8.57 -7.07 -12.50
CA LEU A 148 7.55 -6.15 -12.96
C LEU A 148 6.27 -6.96 -13.28
N LEU A 149 5.20 -6.78 -12.51
CA LEU A 149 3.93 -7.50 -12.71
C LEU A 149 2.92 -6.55 -13.38
N MET A 150 2.55 -6.86 -14.63
CA MET A 150 1.43 -6.20 -15.32
C MET A 150 0.18 -7.08 -15.21
N PHE A 151 -0.84 -6.62 -14.49
CA PHE A 151 -2.11 -7.33 -14.35
C PHE A 151 -3.13 -6.78 -15.36
N LYS A 152 -3.67 -7.67 -16.22
CA LYS A 152 -4.90 -7.45 -16.98
C LYS A 152 -6.02 -8.20 -16.26
N GLU A 153 -6.78 -7.53 -15.40
CA GLU A 153 -8.00 -8.11 -14.83
C GLU A 153 -9.09 -8.09 -15.92
N ASN A 154 -9.64 -9.26 -16.26
CA ASN A 154 -10.60 -9.43 -17.35
C ASN A 154 -11.99 -8.85 -17.01
N HIS A 155 -12.61 -8.30 -18.06
CA HIS A 155 -13.97 -7.78 -18.23
C HIS A 155 -14.29 -6.34 -17.80
N HIS A 156 -13.40 -5.64 -17.11
CA HIS A 156 -13.39 -4.17 -17.05
C HIS A 156 -11.95 -3.67 -17.21
N LEU A 157 -11.64 -2.99 -18.33
CA LEU A 157 -10.31 -2.51 -18.74
C LEU A 157 -9.61 -1.62 -17.68
N VAL A 158 -9.05 -2.18 -16.62
CA VAL A 158 -8.25 -1.47 -15.61
C VAL A 158 -6.80 -1.94 -15.74
N LEU A 159 -5.99 -1.18 -16.49
CA LEU A 159 -4.56 -1.44 -16.60
C LEU A 159 -3.86 -1.05 -15.29
N THR A 160 -3.21 -2.03 -14.65
CA THR A 160 -2.49 -1.88 -13.38
C THR A 160 -1.03 -2.26 -13.55
N LEU A 161 -0.14 -1.38 -13.09
CA LEU A 161 1.29 -1.63 -13.01
C LEU A 161 1.74 -1.63 -11.55
N GLU A 162 2.38 -2.71 -11.12
CA GLU A 162 3.05 -2.80 -9.82
C GLU A 162 4.54 -3.14 -9.96
N GLY A 163 5.38 -2.40 -9.24
CA GLY A 163 6.82 -2.64 -9.15
C GLY A 163 7.31 -2.52 -7.71
N GLN A 164 8.19 -3.44 -7.29
CA GLN A 164 8.79 -3.45 -5.95
C GLN A 164 10.31 -3.36 -6.07
N PHE A 165 10.85 -2.23 -5.62
CA PHE A 165 12.24 -1.85 -5.84
C PHE A 165 12.97 -1.41 -4.56
N LYS A 166 12.45 -1.75 -3.39
CA LYS A 166 13.01 -1.32 -2.12
C LYS A 166 14.47 -1.78 -1.93
N TRP A 167 15.34 -0.87 -1.48
CA TRP A 167 16.76 -1.14 -1.20
C TRP A 167 17.61 -1.57 -2.40
N ASN A 168 17.29 -1.08 -3.61
CA ASN A 168 17.94 -1.55 -4.82
C ASN A 168 18.97 -0.59 -5.43
N GLN A 169 19.22 0.57 -4.83
CA GLN A 169 20.11 1.61 -5.39
C GLN A 169 19.84 1.83 -6.90
N ILE A 170 18.56 2.00 -7.28
CA ILE A 170 18.22 2.29 -8.68
C ILE A 170 18.98 3.55 -9.08
N GLY A 171 19.90 3.42 -10.04
CA GLY A 171 20.63 4.56 -10.57
C GLY A 171 19.68 5.55 -11.27
N SER A 172 20.08 6.81 -11.32
CA SER A 172 19.31 7.90 -11.93
C SER A 172 18.84 7.55 -13.36
N LYS A 173 19.71 6.92 -14.14
CA LYS A 173 19.42 6.51 -15.52
C LYS A 173 18.33 5.44 -15.58
N GLU A 174 18.44 4.40 -14.77
CA GLU A 174 17.49 3.30 -14.71
C GLU A 174 16.11 3.79 -14.24
N PHE A 175 16.07 4.73 -13.30
CA PHE A 175 14.82 5.35 -12.85
C PHE A 175 14.16 6.22 -13.93
N GLN A 176 14.96 6.98 -14.68
CA GLN A 176 14.46 7.76 -15.81
C GLN A 176 13.92 6.86 -16.93
N GLU A 177 14.62 5.76 -17.24
CA GLU A 177 14.18 4.75 -18.20
C GLU A 177 12.87 4.09 -17.74
N LEU A 178 12.72 3.76 -16.46
CA LEU A 178 11.45 3.29 -15.89
C LEU A 178 10.32 4.29 -16.15
N GLY A 179 10.53 5.58 -15.88
CA GLY A 179 9.54 6.62 -16.17
C GLY A 179 9.16 6.70 -17.66
N LEU A 180 10.15 6.60 -18.55
CA LEU A 180 9.93 6.60 -19.99
C LEU A 180 9.09 5.40 -20.43
N GLU A 181 9.39 4.20 -19.93
CA GLU A 181 8.64 3.00 -20.31
C GLU A 181 7.20 3.03 -19.77
N ILE A 182 6.99 3.48 -18.53
CA ILE A 182 5.63 3.63 -18.00
C ILE A 182 4.84 4.66 -18.82
N SER A 183 5.48 5.74 -19.30
CA SER A 183 4.81 6.78 -20.09
C SER A 183 4.23 6.28 -21.41
N LYS A 184 4.68 5.12 -21.91
CA LYS A 184 4.13 4.49 -23.12
C LYS A 184 2.76 3.87 -22.83
N CYS A 185 2.51 3.46 -21.58
CA CYS A 185 1.26 2.90 -21.10
C CYS A 185 0.20 3.99 -20.87
N ILE A 186 -0.15 4.76 -21.91
CA ILE A 186 -1.04 5.94 -21.80
C ILE A 186 -2.44 5.63 -21.25
N HIS A 187 -2.88 4.37 -21.34
CA HIS A 187 -4.16 3.89 -20.83
C HIS A 187 -4.08 3.37 -19.37
N LEU A 188 -2.93 3.52 -18.71
CA LEU A 188 -2.70 3.05 -17.33
C LEU A 188 -3.66 3.74 -16.37
N GLN A 189 -4.37 2.96 -15.56
CA GLN A 189 -5.36 3.48 -14.59
C GLN A 189 -4.88 3.36 -13.15
N LYS A 190 -4.02 2.39 -12.85
CA LYS A 190 -3.46 2.19 -11.52
C LYS A 190 -1.95 2.04 -11.60
N LEU A 191 -1.23 2.83 -10.80
CA LEU A 191 0.22 2.75 -10.66
C LEU A 191 0.57 2.52 -9.20
N ARG A 192 1.35 1.48 -8.93
CA ARG A 192 1.92 1.20 -7.60
C ARG A 192 3.42 0.94 -7.73
N LEU A 193 4.24 1.81 -7.16
CA LEU A 193 5.68 1.59 -7.13
C LEU A 193 6.19 1.69 -5.69
N ASP A 194 6.89 0.65 -5.24
CA ASP A 194 7.72 0.73 -4.04
C ASP A 194 9.15 1.04 -4.46
N LEU A 195 9.62 2.23 -4.11
CA LEU A 195 10.92 2.79 -4.45
C LEU A 195 11.66 3.23 -3.17
N TYR A 196 11.29 2.66 -2.03
CA TYR A 196 11.83 3.04 -0.75
C TYR A 196 13.35 2.82 -0.70
N ASN A 197 14.09 3.84 -0.27
CA ASN A 197 15.55 3.81 -0.09
C ASN A 197 16.32 3.37 -1.35
N ASN A 198 16.30 4.21 -2.38
CA ASN A 198 16.97 4.02 -3.67
C ASN A 198 17.86 5.21 -4.10
N SER A 199 18.13 6.16 -3.21
CA SER A 199 18.89 7.37 -3.55
C SER A 199 18.28 8.20 -4.69
N ILE A 200 16.96 8.15 -4.87
CA ILE A 200 16.25 8.89 -5.92
C ILE A 200 16.28 10.39 -5.58
N SER A 201 16.82 11.20 -6.50
CA SER A 201 16.98 12.64 -6.31
C SER A 201 15.76 13.47 -6.76
N ALA A 202 15.78 14.76 -6.44
CA ALA A 202 14.81 15.73 -6.96
C ALA A 202 14.74 15.77 -8.51
N LEU A 203 15.89 15.65 -9.18
CA LEU A 203 15.96 15.66 -10.66
C LEU A 203 15.34 14.38 -11.24
N ASP A 204 15.59 13.25 -10.59
CA ASP A 204 15.01 11.95 -10.99
C ASP A 204 13.49 12.00 -10.92
N ILE A 205 12.93 12.48 -9.81
CA ILE A 205 11.47 12.67 -9.67
C ILE A 205 10.92 13.65 -10.70
N LYS A 206 11.64 14.74 -11.00
CA LYS A 206 11.21 15.70 -12.01
C LYS A 206 11.07 15.03 -13.38
N CYS A 207 12.12 14.34 -13.86
CA CYS A 207 12.09 13.64 -15.14
C CYS A 207 11.01 12.54 -15.16
N PHE A 208 10.87 11.79 -14.06
CA PHE A 208 9.83 10.78 -13.90
C PHE A 208 8.42 11.37 -13.98
N SER A 209 8.20 12.52 -13.34
CA SER A 209 6.92 13.24 -13.33
C SER A 209 6.56 13.80 -14.70
N GLU A 210 7.53 14.36 -15.42
CA GLU A 210 7.36 14.86 -16.79
C GLU A 210 6.97 13.73 -17.75
N ASN A 211 7.61 12.56 -17.62
CA ASN A 211 7.26 11.39 -18.43
C ASN A 211 5.84 10.88 -18.14
N LEU A 212 5.50 10.74 -16.86
CA LEU A 212 4.19 10.23 -16.44
C LEU A 212 3.01 11.16 -16.75
N ALA A 213 3.26 12.44 -17.05
CA ALA A 213 2.20 13.38 -17.45
C ALA A 213 1.38 12.90 -18.66
N LYS A 214 1.91 11.96 -19.46
CA LYS A 214 1.21 11.30 -20.57
C LYS A 214 0.13 10.30 -20.13
N CYS A 215 0.23 9.76 -18.91
CA CYS A 215 -0.68 8.75 -18.37
C CYS A 215 -1.94 9.38 -17.75
N ILE A 216 -2.66 10.17 -18.54
CA ILE A 216 -3.82 10.98 -18.10
C ILE A 216 -5.01 10.15 -17.60
N MET A 217 -5.03 8.84 -17.87
CA MET A 217 -6.06 7.92 -17.41
C MET A 217 -5.84 7.39 -15.99
N LEU A 218 -4.74 7.77 -15.32
CA LEU A 218 -4.45 7.35 -13.95
C LEU A 218 -5.54 7.82 -12.98
N LYS A 219 -6.08 6.84 -12.26
CA LYS A 219 -7.11 7.01 -11.22
C LYS A 219 -6.57 6.72 -9.83
N GLN A 220 -5.64 5.78 -9.71
CA GLN A 220 -5.07 5.39 -8.44
C GLN A 220 -3.55 5.34 -8.52
N ILE A 221 -2.90 6.05 -7.60
CA ILE A 221 -1.45 6.11 -7.52
C ILE A 221 -1.03 5.74 -6.11
N THR A 222 -0.07 4.83 -6.01
CA THR A 222 0.68 4.56 -4.79
C THR A 222 2.17 4.65 -5.10
N LEU A 223 2.86 5.62 -4.53
CA LEU A 223 4.31 5.76 -4.66
C LEU A 223 4.94 5.72 -3.28
N LEU A 224 5.79 4.73 -3.04
CA LEU A 224 6.56 4.62 -1.80
C LEU A 224 7.98 5.09 -2.06
N LEU A 225 8.24 6.36 -1.76
CA LEU A 225 9.48 7.08 -2.01
C LEU A 225 10.23 7.41 -0.71
N GLY A 226 9.88 6.78 0.41
CA GLY A 226 10.54 7.04 1.69
C GLY A 226 12.06 6.76 1.67
N ALA A 227 12.82 7.49 2.49
CA ALA A 227 14.28 7.42 2.59
C ALA A 227 15.03 7.66 1.26
N ASN A 228 14.65 8.70 0.53
CA ASN A 228 15.33 9.14 -0.70
C ASN A 228 15.79 10.61 -0.56
N THR A 229 16.21 11.25 -1.66
CA THR A 229 16.65 12.66 -1.69
C THR A 229 15.73 13.49 -2.59
N VAL A 230 14.42 13.28 -2.47
CA VAL A 230 13.40 13.96 -3.29
C VAL A 230 13.39 15.48 -3.07
N GLN A 231 13.58 15.92 -1.82
CA GLN A 231 13.63 17.34 -1.43
C GLN A 231 12.36 18.14 -1.82
N SER A 232 12.38 19.45 -1.54
CA SER A 232 11.26 20.35 -1.87
C SER A 232 10.99 20.45 -3.37
N GLN A 233 12.03 20.48 -4.20
CA GLN A 233 11.92 20.61 -5.66
C GLN A 233 11.32 19.37 -6.31
N GLY A 234 11.77 18.16 -5.93
CA GLY A 234 11.20 16.91 -6.43
C GLY A 234 9.75 16.74 -5.97
N THR A 235 9.46 17.11 -4.71
CA THR A 235 8.08 17.11 -4.19
C THR A 235 7.17 18.02 -5.00
N HIS A 236 7.64 19.23 -5.36
CA HIS A 236 6.88 20.14 -6.20
C HIS A 236 6.63 19.57 -7.60
N ALA A 237 7.64 18.99 -8.25
CA ALA A 237 7.50 18.39 -9.56
C ALA A 237 6.49 17.23 -9.56
N LEU A 238 6.57 16.35 -8.57
CA LEU A 238 5.61 15.26 -8.38
C LEU A 238 4.20 15.78 -8.16
N ALA A 239 4.03 16.77 -7.27
CA ALA A 239 2.73 17.35 -6.98
C ALA A 239 2.13 18.07 -8.20
N TYR A 240 2.96 18.76 -8.98
CA TYR A 240 2.54 19.41 -10.22
C TYR A 240 2.01 18.40 -11.23
N PHE A 241 2.72 17.28 -11.43
CA PHE A 241 2.24 16.17 -12.27
C PHE A 241 0.89 15.63 -11.78
N LEU A 242 0.76 15.32 -10.48
CA LEU A 242 -0.48 14.77 -9.91
C LEU A 242 -1.68 15.69 -10.15
N ALA A 243 -1.49 17.01 -10.10
CA ALA A 243 -2.53 17.99 -10.39
C ALA A 243 -3.01 18.00 -11.85
N GLN A 244 -2.24 17.43 -12.78
CA GLN A 244 -2.63 17.31 -14.19
C GLN A 244 -3.48 16.06 -14.47
N LEU A 245 -3.69 15.18 -13.48
CA LEU A 245 -4.45 13.95 -13.66
C LEU A 245 -5.95 14.20 -13.40
N PRO A 246 -6.79 14.31 -14.45
CA PRO A 246 -8.20 14.68 -14.28
C PRO A 246 -9.02 13.62 -13.55
N ASN A 247 -8.58 12.36 -13.58
CA ASN A 247 -9.33 11.22 -13.05
C ASN A 247 -8.77 10.67 -11.73
N LEU A 248 -7.80 11.34 -11.10
CA LEU A 248 -7.17 10.86 -9.88
C LEU A 248 -8.16 10.88 -8.70
N THR A 249 -8.57 9.70 -8.23
CA THR A 249 -9.48 9.54 -7.10
C THR A 249 -8.80 9.01 -5.84
N LYS A 250 -7.68 8.29 -6.00
CA LYS A 250 -6.92 7.71 -4.88
C LYS A 250 -5.43 7.99 -5.01
N LEU A 251 -4.88 8.60 -3.97
CA LEU A 251 -3.46 8.90 -3.87
C LEU A 251 -2.90 8.40 -2.53
N ASN A 252 -1.86 7.57 -2.61
CA ASN A 252 -1.02 7.20 -1.48
C ASN A 252 0.43 7.58 -1.78
N LEU A 253 0.96 8.54 -1.05
CA LEU A 253 2.36 8.96 -1.19
C LEU A 253 3.08 8.75 0.14
N GLU A 254 4.11 7.93 0.11
CA GLU A 254 5.06 7.78 1.20
C GLU A 254 6.35 8.51 0.82
N LEU A 255 6.65 9.57 1.56
CA LEU A 255 7.75 10.50 1.34
C LEU A 255 8.53 10.74 2.65
N ALA A 256 8.41 9.88 3.66
CA ALA A 256 9.16 10.05 4.91
C ALA A 256 10.67 10.06 4.67
N ASN A 257 11.41 10.86 5.44
CA ASN A 257 12.86 11.00 5.35
C ASN A 257 13.34 11.39 3.93
N ASN A 258 12.90 12.55 3.43
CA ASN A 258 13.24 13.06 2.10
C ASN A 258 13.72 14.53 2.08
N ASN A 259 13.90 15.14 3.25
CA ASN A 259 14.29 16.55 3.39
C ASN A 259 13.37 17.51 2.60
N ILE A 260 12.06 17.29 2.70
CA ILE A 260 11.03 18.05 1.96
C ILE A 260 10.94 19.50 2.45
N GLU A 261 11.06 19.71 3.77
CA GLU A 261 10.95 21.01 4.44
C GLU A 261 9.60 21.70 4.17
N ASP A 262 9.42 22.89 4.76
CA ASP A 262 8.16 23.65 4.67
C ASP A 262 7.75 23.99 3.24
N ILE A 263 8.72 24.44 2.43
CA ILE A 263 8.47 24.85 1.04
C ILE A 263 7.90 23.66 0.25
N GLY A 264 8.45 22.46 0.44
CA GLY A 264 7.99 21.25 -0.24
C GLY A 264 6.56 20.88 0.17
N LEU A 265 6.24 20.90 1.46
CA LEU A 265 4.88 20.63 1.95
C LEU A 265 3.86 21.63 1.39
N LEU A 266 4.19 22.91 1.44
CA LEU A 266 3.32 23.97 0.93
C LEU A 266 3.06 23.73 -0.57
N LYS A 267 4.11 23.50 -1.36
CA LYS A 267 3.97 23.23 -2.81
C LYS A 267 3.16 21.97 -3.08
N LEU A 268 3.31 20.92 -2.27
CA LEU A 268 2.44 19.74 -2.34
C LEU A 268 0.96 20.12 -2.15
N GLY A 269 0.64 20.86 -1.09
CA GLY A 269 -0.73 21.32 -0.84
C GLY A 269 -1.29 22.21 -1.96
N GLU A 270 -0.46 23.10 -2.53
CA GLU A 270 -0.85 24.03 -3.61
C GLU A 270 -1.31 23.32 -4.89
N GLN A 271 -0.69 22.18 -5.19
CA GLN A 271 -1.06 21.39 -6.36
C GLN A 271 -2.15 20.37 -6.03
N LEU A 272 -2.12 19.71 -4.86
CA LEU A 272 -3.16 18.75 -4.48
C LEU A 272 -4.56 19.38 -4.41
N GLN A 273 -4.69 20.65 -4.00
CA GLN A 273 -5.99 21.34 -4.02
C GLN A 273 -6.62 21.45 -5.43
N LYS A 274 -5.85 21.23 -6.50
CA LYS A 274 -6.33 21.19 -7.89
C LYS A 274 -6.90 19.82 -8.28
N CYS A 275 -6.60 18.76 -7.53
CA CYS A 275 -7.12 17.41 -7.76
C CYS A 275 -8.58 17.30 -7.29
N LYS A 276 -9.52 17.85 -8.08
CA LYS A 276 -10.93 18.00 -7.66
C LYS A 276 -11.68 16.68 -7.44
N ASN A 277 -11.22 15.59 -8.04
CA ASN A 277 -11.84 14.26 -7.93
C ASN A 277 -11.22 13.38 -6.83
N LEU A 278 -10.27 13.91 -6.04
CA LEU A 278 -9.59 13.13 -5.02
C LEU A 278 -10.53 12.79 -3.86
N GLU A 279 -10.72 11.49 -3.63
CA GLU A 279 -11.59 10.93 -2.59
C GLU A 279 -10.79 10.29 -1.45
N TYR A 280 -9.63 9.71 -1.79
CA TYR A 280 -8.75 9.03 -0.85
C TYR A 280 -7.36 9.63 -0.92
N LEU A 281 -6.91 10.23 0.18
CA LEU A 281 -5.57 10.79 0.31
C LEU A 281 -4.86 10.19 1.51
N SER A 282 -3.72 9.55 1.27
CA SER A 282 -2.79 9.08 2.29
C SER A 282 -1.42 9.69 2.03
N LEU A 283 -0.90 10.43 2.99
CA LEU A 283 0.39 11.09 2.94
C LEU A 283 1.22 10.69 4.15
N PHE A 284 2.41 10.13 3.90
CA PHE A 284 3.39 9.87 4.94
C PHE A 284 4.59 10.78 4.69
N LEU A 285 4.82 11.70 5.62
CA LEU A 285 5.72 12.84 5.52
C LEU A 285 6.60 12.96 6.77
N GLY A 286 6.76 11.88 7.53
CA GLY A 286 7.59 11.90 8.73
C GLY A 286 9.06 12.19 8.44
N TRP A 287 9.80 12.71 9.42
CA TRP A 287 11.24 13.01 9.28
C TRP A 287 11.58 13.96 8.11
N ASN A 288 10.84 15.06 7.95
CA ASN A 288 11.02 15.98 6.81
C ASN A 288 11.31 17.44 7.19
N LYS A 289 11.59 17.72 8.47
CA LYS A 289 11.88 19.06 8.98
C LYS A 289 10.76 20.06 8.68
N ILE A 290 9.52 19.62 8.88
CA ILE A 290 8.33 20.43 8.66
C ILE A 290 7.96 21.14 9.97
N GLU A 291 7.70 22.45 9.91
CA GLU A 291 7.29 23.27 11.04
C GLU A 291 5.77 23.48 11.08
N GLN A 292 5.26 23.83 12.26
CA GLN A 292 3.84 23.93 12.55
C GLN A 292 3.10 24.97 11.68
N GLU A 293 3.75 26.07 11.29
CA GLU A 293 3.19 27.13 10.46
C GLU A 293 2.90 26.61 9.05
N ALA A 294 3.83 25.86 8.46
CA ALA A 294 3.65 25.25 7.15
C ALA A 294 2.56 24.18 7.18
N PHE A 295 2.49 23.37 8.24
CA PHE A 295 1.44 22.37 8.39
C PHE A 295 0.03 22.98 8.54
N SER A 296 -0.10 24.06 9.30
CA SER A 296 -1.35 24.83 9.40
C SER A 296 -1.81 25.35 8.02
N GLN A 297 -0.91 25.98 7.26
CA GLN A 297 -1.20 26.46 5.91
C GLN A 297 -1.52 25.32 4.93
N PHE A 298 -0.84 24.18 5.07
CA PHE A 298 -1.14 22.98 4.30
C PHE A 298 -2.58 22.50 4.54
N GLY A 299 -3.06 22.52 5.79
CA GLY A 299 -4.46 22.21 6.13
C GLY A 299 -5.46 23.09 5.36
N GLN A 300 -5.17 24.38 5.21
CA GLN A 300 -6.02 25.29 4.43
C GLN A 300 -6.11 24.87 2.96
N ARG A 301 -5.02 24.37 2.37
CA ARG A 301 -4.97 23.91 0.97
C ARG A 301 -5.71 22.57 0.82
N ILE A 302 -5.45 21.60 1.69
CA ILE A 302 -6.14 20.30 1.66
C ILE A 302 -7.66 20.44 1.88
N SER A 303 -8.11 21.43 2.66
CA SER A 303 -9.54 21.73 2.83
C SER A 303 -10.29 22.06 1.53
N GLN A 304 -9.56 22.37 0.44
CA GLN A 304 -10.12 22.62 -0.89
C GLN A 304 -10.39 21.33 -1.68
N CYS A 305 -9.89 20.18 -1.23
CA CYS A 305 -10.20 18.86 -1.80
C CYS A 305 -11.57 18.37 -1.29
N LYS A 306 -12.64 19.08 -1.68
CA LYS A 306 -14.00 18.91 -1.12
C LYS A 306 -14.61 17.50 -1.27
N ASN A 307 -14.04 16.66 -2.14
CA ASN A 307 -14.50 15.29 -2.36
C ASN A 307 -13.80 14.25 -1.47
N LEU A 308 -12.88 14.65 -0.60
CA LEU A 308 -12.21 13.71 0.30
C LEU A 308 -13.19 13.01 1.24
N ILE A 309 -13.15 11.69 1.18
CA ILE A 309 -13.87 10.74 2.04
C ILE A 309 -12.91 10.16 3.08
N ASN A 310 -11.64 9.94 2.69
CA ASN A 310 -10.60 9.43 3.57
C ASN A 310 -9.37 10.34 3.51
N LEU A 311 -8.92 10.77 4.68
CA LEU A 311 -7.70 11.54 4.85
C LEU A 311 -6.80 10.85 5.89
N THR A 312 -5.62 10.43 5.47
CA THR A 312 -4.57 9.89 6.34
C THR A 312 -3.32 10.76 6.19
N ILE A 313 -2.81 11.32 7.29
CA ILE A 313 -1.61 12.17 7.28
C ILE A 313 -0.68 11.74 8.41
N HIS A 314 0.50 11.26 8.06
CA HIS A 314 1.56 10.93 9.01
C HIS A 314 2.66 11.98 8.91
N MET A 315 2.82 12.76 9.97
CA MET A 315 3.79 13.85 10.15
C MET A 315 4.78 13.54 11.28
N ASN A 316 4.96 12.27 11.67
CA ASN A 316 5.79 11.89 12.80
C ASN A 316 7.24 12.38 12.68
N ALA A 317 7.89 12.73 13.79
CA ALA A 317 9.26 13.26 13.81
C ALA A 317 9.44 14.50 12.90
N ASN A 318 8.61 15.52 13.12
CA ASN A 318 8.74 16.87 12.57
C ASN A 318 8.66 17.88 13.74
N SER A 319 8.39 19.16 13.46
CA SER A 319 8.26 20.24 14.44
C SER A 319 6.81 20.76 14.54
N ILE A 320 5.84 19.85 14.60
CA ILE A 320 4.41 20.19 14.70
C ILE A 320 3.97 20.30 16.16
N GLY A 321 3.70 21.52 16.63
CA GLY A 321 3.12 21.76 17.96
C GLY A 321 1.59 21.85 17.96
N ASP A 322 1.01 21.97 19.16
CA ASP A 322 -0.44 22.06 19.41
C ASP A 322 -1.13 23.09 18.50
N LYS A 323 -0.53 24.28 18.35
CA LYS A 323 -1.09 25.36 17.51
C LYS A 323 -1.24 24.92 16.05
N GLY A 324 -0.17 24.40 15.45
CA GLY A 324 -0.21 23.97 14.04
C GLY A 324 -1.26 22.91 13.80
N MET A 325 -1.37 21.94 14.72
CA MET A 325 -2.35 20.89 14.64
C MET A 325 -3.80 21.39 14.83
N ILE A 326 -4.05 22.27 15.79
CA ILE A 326 -5.36 22.90 15.99
C ILE A 326 -5.82 23.67 14.76
N PHE A 327 -4.93 24.48 14.16
CA PHE A 327 -5.27 25.20 12.93
C PHE A 327 -5.52 24.27 11.75
N PHE A 328 -4.73 23.19 11.64
CA PHE A 328 -4.96 22.15 10.64
C PHE A 328 -6.37 21.54 10.81
N LEU A 329 -6.75 21.18 12.04
CA LEU A 329 -8.07 20.61 12.34
C LEU A 329 -9.21 21.57 11.99
N TYR A 330 -9.13 22.85 12.38
CA TYR A 330 -10.11 23.85 11.99
C TYR A 330 -10.24 24.00 10.47
N ALA A 331 -9.13 23.91 9.74
CA ALA A 331 -9.16 24.00 8.29
C ALA A 331 -9.93 22.82 7.66
N ILE A 332 -9.69 21.58 8.12
CA ILE A 332 -10.31 20.39 7.54
C ILE A 332 -11.79 20.20 7.91
N GLN A 333 -12.35 20.96 8.86
CA GLN A 333 -13.80 20.98 9.12
C GLN A 333 -14.65 21.38 7.90
N LYS A 334 -14.02 21.99 6.88
CA LYS A 334 -14.64 22.30 5.58
C LYS A 334 -14.87 21.05 4.71
N LEU A 335 -14.21 19.93 5.00
CA LEU A 335 -14.35 18.67 4.27
C LEU A 335 -15.63 17.93 4.70
N LYS A 336 -16.77 18.36 4.16
CA LYS A 336 -18.11 17.85 4.52
C LYS A 336 -18.40 16.40 4.11
N LYS A 337 -17.51 15.77 3.33
CA LYS A 337 -17.61 14.36 2.93
C LYS A 337 -16.64 13.45 3.70
N LEU A 338 -15.81 14.02 4.58
CA LEU A 338 -14.77 13.26 5.26
C LEU A 338 -15.41 12.31 6.27
N ILE A 339 -15.21 11.01 6.04
CA ILE A 339 -15.74 9.91 6.87
C ILE A 339 -14.64 9.36 7.79
N PHE A 340 -13.42 9.27 7.27
CA PHE A 340 -12.28 8.71 7.98
C PHE A 340 -11.13 9.72 8.04
N LEU A 341 -10.63 9.95 9.25
CA LEU A 341 -9.46 10.77 9.50
C LEU A 341 -8.41 10.00 10.32
N GLU A 342 -7.20 9.92 9.83
CA GLU A 342 -6.07 9.42 10.61
C GLU A 342 -4.94 10.44 10.58
N ILE A 343 -4.46 10.84 11.75
CA ILE A 343 -3.34 11.76 11.89
C ILE A 343 -2.31 11.14 12.83
N ASN A 344 -1.05 11.10 12.41
CA ASN A 344 0.05 10.67 13.24
C ASN A 344 1.08 11.79 13.35
N ILE A 345 1.23 12.35 14.54
CA ILE A 345 2.22 13.38 14.88
C ILE A 345 3.17 12.90 15.98
N MET A 346 3.32 11.59 16.18
CA MET A 346 4.26 11.05 17.17
C MET A 346 5.67 11.63 16.98
N LEU A 347 6.43 11.77 18.07
CA LEU A 347 7.80 12.30 18.05
C LEU A 347 7.89 13.77 17.54
N ASN A 348 6.81 14.55 17.62
CA ASN A 348 6.85 16.01 17.45
C ASN A 348 6.96 16.73 18.81
N LEU A 349 7.29 18.03 18.79
CA LEU A 349 7.49 18.84 20.00
C LEU A 349 6.24 18.92 20.89
N GLN A 350 6.44 18.69 22.20
CA GLN A 350 5.50 18.71 23.35
C GLN A 350 4.01 18.95 23.02
N VAL A 351 3.28 17.84 22.88
CA VAL A 351 1.83 17.78 22.62
C VAL A 351 1.08 17.36 23.89
N PHE A 352 1.06 18.21 24.94
CA PHE A 352 0.44 17.83 26.22
C PHE A 352 -1.07 18.11 26.28
N SER A 353 -1.58 19.10 25.53
CA SER A 353 -2.97 19.57 25.64
C SER A 353 -3.85 19.31 24.41
N LEU A 354 -3.28 18.76 23.34
CA LEU A 354 -3.94 18.64 22.05
C LEU A 354 -5.15 17.71 22.03
N PHE A 355 -5.06 16.53 22.67
CA PHE A 355 -6.03 15.46 22.44
C PHE A 355 -7.48 15.88 22.73
N GLN A 356 -7.70 16.53 23.88
CA GLN A 356 -9.04 17.01 24.26
C GLN A 356 -9.55 18.09 23.30
N GLN A 357 -8.70 19.05 22.91
CA GLN A 357 -9.08 20.11 21.98
C GLN A 357 -9.36 19.55 20.58
N ALA A 358 -8.54 18.62 20.12
CA ALA A 358 -8.70 17.95 18.84
C ALA A 358 -10.00 17.16 18.78
N GLN A 359 -10.30 16.40 19.83
CA GLN A 359 -11.56 15.66 19.96
C GLN A 359 -12.76 16.62 19.92
N PHE A 360 -12.72 17.73 20.66
CA PHE A 360 -13.78 18.74 20.65
C PHE A 360 -14.00 19.37 19.26
N ILE A 361 -12.92 19.63 18.51
CA ILE A 361 -13.01 20.19 17.14
C ILE A 361 -13.60 19.16 16.18
N LEU A 362 -13.14 17.90 16.24
CA LEU A 362 -13.53 16.83 15.32
C LEU A 362 -14.95 16.33 15.55
N GLN A 363 -15.45 16.34 16.79
CA GLN A 363 -16.84 16.00 17.09
C GLN A 363 -17.87 16.93 16.43
N LYS A 364 -17.46 18.13 15.98
CA LYS A 364 -18.32 19.06 15.24
C LYS A 364 -18.43 18.75 13.75
N MET A 365 -17.76 17.70 13.27
CA MET A 365 -17.83 17.26 11.88
C MET A 365 -18.87 16.15 11.74
N ASP A 366 -20.09 16.49 11.33
CA ASP A 366 -21.21 15.54 11.24
C ASP A 366 -20.93 14.33 10.33
N SER A 367 -20.07 14.50 9.31
CA SER A 367 -19.72 13.43 8.37
C SER A 367 -18.69 12.44 8.93
N LEU A 368 -17.95 12.82 9.97
CA LEU A 368 -16.77 12.09 10.44
C LEU A 368 -17.20 10.94 11.34
N ILE A 369 -17.09 9.71 10.84
CA ILE A 369 -17.50 8.50 11.55
C ILE A 369 -16.36 7.96 12.42
N LYS A 370 -15.14 7.99 11.90
CA LYS A 370 -13.97 7.45 12.60
C LYS A 370 -12.80 8.40 12.47
N PHE A 371 -12.19 8.73 13.60
CA PHE A 371 -10.91 9.41 13.62
C PHE A 371 -9.93 8.78 14.60
N GLN A 372 -8.64 8.88 14.27
CA GLN A 372 -7.53 8.45 15.12
C GLN A 372 -6.42 9.51 15.07
N ILE A 373 -5.95 9.93 16.24
CA ILE A 373 -4.81 10.84 16.38
C ILE A 373 -3.75 10.14 17.24
N PHE A 374 -2.59 9.87 16.65
CA PHE A 374 -1.40 9.38 17.35
C PHE A 374 -0.49 10.57 17.65
N GLN A 375 -0.10 10.75 18.91
CA GLN A 375 0.71 11.87 19.38
C GLN A 375 1.79 11.39 20.35
#